data_AF-A0A951EJD0-F1
#
_entry.id   AF-A0A951EJD0-F1
#
_cell.length_a   1.000
_cell.length_b   1.000
_cell.length_c   1.000
_cell.angle_alpha   90.00
_cell.angle_beta   90.00
_cell.angle_gamma   90.00
#
_symmetry.space_group_name_H-M   'P 1'
#
loop_
_entity.id
_entity.type
_entity.pdbx_description
1 polymer ?
#
loop_
_entity_poly.entity_id
_entity_poly.type
_entity_poly.pdbx_seq_one_letter_code
_entity_poly.pdbx_strand_id
1 'polypeptide(L)' 'LASVAILVGVELVGAGWAAGWALGGLFQLGDTISQILEVLFVLLGLAALFYFMRAALRAEPIRG' A
#
# COMPACT_ATOMS: atom_id res chain seq x y z
N LEU A 1 18.04 1.97 -3.87
CA LEU A 1 16.95 1.38 -3.06
C LEU A 1 16.00 2.41 -2.44
N ALA A 2 16.48 3.40 -1.66
CA ALA A 2 15.62 4.36 -0.96
C ALA A 2 14.64 5.11 -1.89
N SER A 3 15.12 5.67 -3.01
CA SER A 3 14.24 6.38 -3.96
C SER A 3 13.19 5.47 -4.61
N VAL A 4 13.55 4.25 -4.99
CA VAL A 4 12.61 3.26 -5.55
C VAL A 4 11.59 2.84 -4.51
N ALA A 5 12.00 2.64 -3.26
CA ALA A 5 11.10 2.30 -2.18
C ALA A 5 10.11 3.42 -1.85
N ILE A 6 10.55 4.68 -1.88
CA ILE A 6 9.66 5.83 -1.70
C ILE A 6 8.65 5.89 -2.85
N LEU A 7 9.11 5.73 -4.09
CA LEU A 7 8.25 5.76 -5.28
C LEU A 7 7.20 4.63 -5.23
N VAL A 8 7.65 3.38 -5.11
CA VAL A 8 6.77 2.19 -5.03
C VAL A 8 5.85 2.26 -3.81
N GLY A 9 6.35 2.77 -2.69
CA GLY A 9 5.57 2.91 -1.46
C GLY A 9 4.43 3.90 -1.58
N VAL A 10 4.68 5.08 -2.15
CA VAL A 10 3.64 6.09 -2.39
C VAL A 10 2.60 5.56 -3.37
N GLU A 11 3.01 4.86 -4.43
CA GLU A 11 2.07 4.29 -5.40
C GLU A 11 1.20 3.19 -4.78
N LEU A 12 1.76 2.26 -4.01
CA LEU A 12 1.00 1.19 -3.35
C LEU A 12 0.00 1.73 -2.32
N VAL A 13 0.41 2.71 -1.51
CA VAL A 13 -0.45 3.30 -0.49
C VAL A 13 -1.55 4.15 -1.15
N GLY A 14 -1.20 4.98 -2.13
CA GLY A 14 -2.15 5.80 -2.87
C GLY A 14 -3.17 4.97 -3.65
N ALA A 15 -2.71 3.92 -4.35
CA ALA A 15 -3.58 2.99 -5.06
C ALA A 15 -4.49 2.22 -4.11
N GLY A 16 -3.97 1.77 -2.95
CA GLY A 16 -4.76 1.10 -1.92
C GLY A 16 -5.88 2.00 -1.37
N TRP A 17 -5.56 3.24 -1.01
CA TRP A 17 -6.56 4.20 -0.54
C TRP A 17 -7.63 4.47 -1.60
N ALA A 18 -7.23 4.75 -2.84
CA ALA A 18 -8.16 4.99 -3.95
C ALA A 18 -9.06 3.78 -4.22
N ALA A 19 -8.54 2.56 -4.11
CA ALA A 19 -9.31 1.33 -4.24
C ALA A 19 -10.35 1.17 -3.12
N GLY A 20 -9.98 1.45 -1.86
CA GLY A 20 -10.90 1.40 -0.72
C GLY A 20 -12.05 2.39 -0.88
N TRP A 21 -11.75 3.63 -1.27
CA TRP A 21 -12.75 4.65 -1.55
C TRP A 21 -13.69 4.24 -2.69
N ALA A 22 -13.13 3.74 -3.79
CA ALA A 22 -13.90 3.33 -4.95
C ALA A 22 -14.84 2.16 -4.62
N LEU A 23 -14.38 1.18 -3.85
CA LEU A 23 -15.21 0.05 -3.40
C LEU A 23 -16.30 0.51 -2.44
N GLY A 24 -15.99 1.42 -1.50
CA GLY A 24 -16.99 2.03 -0.61
C GLY A 24 -18.12 2.72 -1.38
N GLY A 25 -17.77 3.52 -2.39
CA GLY A 25 -18.74 4.23 -3.24
C GLY A 25 -19.55 3.31 -4.15
N LEU A 26 -18.91 2.32 -4.79
CA LEU A 26 -19.57 1.40 -5.73
C LEU A 26 -20.60 0.50 -5.05
N PHE A 27 -20.33 0.07 -3.82
CA PHE A 27 -21.21 -0.82 -3.07
C PHE A 27 -22.12 -0.09 -2.07
N GLN A 28 -22.05 1.25 -1.99
CA GLN A 28 -22.82 2.09 -1.06
C GLN A 28 -22.76 1.58 0.40
N LEU A 29 -21.58 1.17 0.85
CA LEU A 29 -21.38 0.44 2.12
C LEU A 29 -21.57 1.31 3.38
N GLY A 30 -21.91 2.59 3.22
CA GLY A 30 -21.94 3.58 4.29
C GLY A 30 -20.54 4.02 4.72
N ASP A 31 -20.47 5.15 5.41
CA ASP A 31 -19.19 5.83 5.70
C ASP A 31 -18.26 4.98 6.57
N THR A 32 -18.80 4.31 7.60
CA THR A 32 -18.00 3.51 8.54
C THR A 32 -17.30 2.33 7.86
N ILE A 33 -18.02 1.56 7.02
CA ILE A 33 -17.44 0.38 6.34
C ILE A 33 -16.45 0.84 5.26
N SER A 34 -16.77 1.93 4.55
CA SER A 34 -15.89 2.49 3.53
C SER A 34 -14.55 2.93 4.12
N GLN A 35 -14.55 3.63 5.26
CA GLN A 35 -13.32 4.01 5.96
C GLN A 35 -12.52 2.80 6.47
N ILE A 36 -13.20 1.76 6.96
CA ILE A 36 -12.53 0.52 7.37
C ILE A 36 -11.83 -0.13 6.17
N LEU A 37 -12.50 -0.17 5.00
CA LEU A 37 -11.90 -0.70 3.77
C LEU A 37 -10.71 0.14 3.30
N GLU A 38 -10.82 1.47 3.29
CA GLU A 38 -9.72 2.39 2.95
C GLU A 38 -8.47 2.12 3.82
N VAL A 39 -8.66 2.05 5.13
CA VAL A 39 -7.56 1.76 6.07
C VAL A 39 -6.98 0.37 5.84
N LEU A 40 -7.83 -0.65 5.62
CA LEU A 40 -7.38 -2.01 5.31
C LEU A 40 -6.53 -2.08 4.04
N PHE A 41 -6.96 -1.41 2.97
CA PHE A 41 -6.20 -1.38 1.72
C PHE A 41 -4.88 -0.63 1.85
N VAL A 42 -4.84 0.46 2.62
CA VAL A 42 -3.57 1.14 2.91
C VAL A 42 -2.62 0.26 3.72
N LEU A 43 -3.12 -0.44 4.74
CA LEU A 43 -2.31 -1.37 5.52
C LEU A 43 -1.76 -2.51 4.64
N LEU A 44 -2.56 -3.00 3.69
CA LEU A 44 -2.11 -3.97 2.68
C LEU A 44 -1.00 -3.38 1.78
N GLY A 45 -1.15 -2.14 1.32
CA GLY A 45 -0.13 -1.43 0.53
C GLY A 45 1.19 -1.28 1.30
N LEU A 46 1.13 -0.90 2.58
CA LEU A 46 2.30 -0.81 3.46
C LEU A 46 2.95 -2.17 3.70
N ALA A 47 2.16 -3.22 3.92
CA ALA A 47 2.67 -4.57 4.07
C ALA A 47 3.39 -5.04 2.79
N ALA A 48 2.80 -4.81 1.62
CA ALA A 48 3.41 -5.12 0.33
C ALA A 48 4.75 -4.38 0.14
N LEU A 49 4.80 -3.08 0.48
CA LEU A 49 6.04 -2.31 0.45
C LEU A 49 7.10 -2.88 1.40
N PHE A 50 6.71 -3.28 2.61
CA PHE A 50 7.63 -3.88 3.58
C PHE A 50 8.25 -5.18 3.04
N TYR A 51 7.43 -6.06 2.45
CA TYR A 51 7.94 -7.29 1.82
C TYR A 51 8.80 -7.02 0.59
N PHE A 52 8.41 -6.05 -0.24
CA PHE A 52 9.20 -5.62 -1.39
C PHE A 52 10.58 -5.12 -0.95
N MET A 53 10.63 -4.25 0.07
CA MET A 53 11.89 -3.78 0.66
C MET A 53 12.73 -4.94 1.16
N ARG A 54 12.13 -5.86 1.90
CA ARG A 54 12.83 -7.02 2.45
C ARG A 54 13.41 -7.92 1.36
N ALA A 55 12.67 -8.09 0.25
CA ALA A 55 13.12 -8.84 -0.92
C ALA A 55 14.26 -8.12 -1.65
N ALA A 56 14.13 -6.81 -1.86
CA ALA A 56 15.15 -5.98 -2.50
C ALA A 56 16.47 -6.00 -1.70
N LEU A 57 16.41 -5.85 -0.37
CA LEU A 57 17.57 -5.94 0.52
C LEU A 57 18.24 -7.33 0.53
N ARG A 58 17.48 -8.38 0.23
CA ARG A 58 18.00 -9.75 0.16
C ARG A 58 18.64 -10.06 -1.20
N ALA A 59 18.08 -9.50 -2.28
CA ALA A 59 18.59 -9.63 -3.64
C ALA A 59 19.85 -8.78 -3.87
N GLU A 60 19.86 -7.56 -3.35
CA GLU A 60 21.03 -6.67 -3.29
C GLU A 60 21.29 -6.33 -1.82
N PRO A 61 22.08 -7.15 -1.09
CA PRO A 61 22.52 -6.79 0.24
C PRO A 61 23.20 -5.43 0.18
N ILE A 62 22.78 -4.49 1.03
CA ILE A 62 23.45 -3.20 1.21
C ILE A 62 24.80 -3.48 1.88
N ARG A 63 25.73 -4.00 1.09
CA ARG A 63 27.15 -4.12 1.38
C ARG A 63 27.84 -3.39 0.25
N GLY A 64 28.52 -2.30 0.60
CA GLY A 64 29.66 -1.86 -0.19
C GLY A 64 30.73 -2.94 -0.20
#